data_AF-A0A7W7VKJ6-F1
#
_entry.id   AF-A0A7W7VKJ6-F1
#
_cell.length_a   1.000
_cell.length_b   1.000
_cell.length_c   1.000
_cell.angle_alpha   90.00
_cell.angle_beta   90.00
_cell.angle_gamma   90.00
#
_symmetry.space_group_name_H-M   'P 1'
#
loop_
_entity.id
_entity.type
_entity.pdbx_description
1 polymer ?
#
loop_
_entity_poly.entity_id
_entity_poly.type
_entity_poly.pdbx_seq_one_letter_code
_entity_poly.pdbx_strand_id
1 'polypeptide(L)'
;MRDALAVLRSEGLVRTVSREGSYVREEADPAVVRIEGPARIRVRLPTLQERKRLKLAEGMPVLVVENGETRLLSAYDTEIEIP
;
A
#
# COMPACT_ATOMS: atom_id res chain seq x y z
N MET A 1 -4.99 -23.67 13.64
CA MET A 1 -6.03 -23.15 12.72
C MET A 1 -5.68 -21.70 12.43
N ARG A 2 -5.51 -21.30 11.16
CA ARG A 2 -5.32 -19.88 10.79
C ARG A 2 -6.69 -19.20 10.83
N ASP A 3 -6.82 -18.12 11.58
CA ASP A 3 -7.99 -17.25 11.52
C ASP A 3 -8.06 -16.61 10.12
N ALA A 4 -9.11 -16.90 9.36
CA ALA A 4 -9.30 -16.40 8.00
C ALA A 4 -9.27 -14.86 7.95
N LEU A 5 -9.83 -14.19 8.97
CA LEU A 5 -9.81 -12.73 9.04
C LEU A 5 -8.40 -12.19 9.29
N ALA A 6 -7.57 -12.92 10.04
CA ALA A 6 -6.18 -12.53 10.24
C ALA A 6 -5.37 -12.63 8.95
N VAL A 7 -5.62 -13.64 8.11
CA VAL A 7 -4.99 -13.78 6.79
C VAL A 7 -5.39 -12.62 5.87
N LEU A 8 -6.70 -12.39 5.70
CA LEU A 8 -7.21 -11.33 4.83
C LEU A 8 -6.74 -9.93 5.28
N ARG A 9 -6.64 -9.69 6.60
CA ARG A 9 -6.12 -8.43 7.14
C ARG A 9 -4.63 -8.27 6.85
N SER A 10 -3.86 -9.35 6.93
CA SER A 10 -2.43 -9.32 6.60
C SER A 10 -2.14 -9.11 5.12
N GLU A 11 -3.13 -9.38 4.25
CA GLU A 11 -3.09 -9.11 2.81
C GLU A 11 -3.68 -7.72 2.46
N GLY A 12 -4.21 -7.00 3.45
CA GLY A 12 -4.83 -5.68 3.27
C GLY A 12 -6.19 -5.70 2.55
N LEU A 13 -6.81 -6.87 2.42
CA LEU A 13 -8.13 -7.05 1.80
C LEU A 13 -9.28 -6.60 2.72
N VAL A 14 -9.04 -6.66 4.04
CA VAL A 14 -9.99 -6.19 5.05
C VAL A 14 -9.31 -5.27 6.06
N ARG A 15 -10.07 -4.30 6.58
CA ARG A 15 -9.68 -3.50 7.74
C ARG A 15 -10.53 -3.89 8.94
N THR A 16 -9.91 -3.98 10.12
CA THR A 16 -10.64 -4.23 11.38
C THR A 16 -10.75 -2.91 12.15
N VAL A 17 -11.98 -2.54 12.50
CA VAL A 17 -12.28 -1.39 13.34
C VAL A 17 -12.71 -1.90 14.72
N SER A 18 -12.01 -1.46 15.76
CA SER A 18 -12.23 -1.95 17.13
C SER A 18 -13.67 -1.67 17.57
N ARG A 19 -14.36 -2.70 18.10
CA ARG A 19 -15.77 -2.67 18.52
C ARG A 19 -16.82 -2.47 17.41
N GLU A 20 -16.41 -2.42 16.15
CA GLU A 20 -17.31 -2.24 14.99
C GLU A 20 -17.34 -3.48 14.07
N GLY A 21 -16.18 -4.12 13.85
CA GLY A 21 -16.09 -5.34 13.05
C GLY A 21 -14.97 -5.29 12.00
N SER A 22 -15.08 -6.14 10.98
CA SER A 22 -14.17 -6.19 9.83
C SER A 22 -14.90 -5.78 8.57
N TYR A 23 -14.26 -4.94 7.77
CA TYR A 23 -14.83 -4.37 6.54
C TYR A 23 -13.93 -4.71 5.36
N VAL A 24 -14.54 -5.05 4.23
CA VAL A 24 -13.84 -5.15 2.95
C VAL A 24 -13.31 -3.77 2.57
N ARG A 25 -12.09 -3.71 2.05
CA ARG A 25 -11.54 -2.46 1.52
C ARG A 25 -12.30 -2.08 0.24
N GLU A 26 -12.84 -0.88 0.19
CA GLU A 26 -13.40 -0.33 -1.05
C GLU A 26 -12.27 -0.07 -2.06
N GLU A 27 -12.46 -0.51 -3.30
CA GLU A 27 -11.57 -0.13 -4.41
C GLU A 27 -11.86 1.35 -4.73
N ALA A 28 -10.92 2.21 -4.35
CA ALA A 28 -10.96 3.63 -4.72
C ALA A 28 -10.17 3.83 -6.02
N ASP A 29 -10.55 4.83 -6.81
CA ASP A 29 -9.76 5.25 -7.97
C ASP A 29 -8.33 5.57 -7.53
N PRO A 30 -7.30 4.98 -8.18
CA PRO A 30 -5.93 5.18 -7.77
C PRO A 30 -5.50 6.63 -8.05
N ALA A 31 -4.68 7.17 -7.15
CA ALA A 31 -3.97 8.42 -7.39
C ALA A 31 -2.91 8.20 -8.47
N VAL A 32 -3.03 8.90 -9.60
CA VAL A 32 -2.05 8.83 -10.69
C VAL A 32 -0.82 9.65 -10.33
N VAL A 33 0.34 8.99 -10.30
CA VAL A 33 1.65 9.62 -10.09
C VAL A 33 2.46 9.50 -11.37
N ARG A 34 2.76 10.65 -11.98
CA ARG A 34 3.62 10.73 -13.16
C ARG A 34 5.09 10.63 -12.78
N ILE A 35 5.82 9.76 -13.48
CA ILE A 35 7.27 9.63 -13.36
C ILE A 35 7.90 10.01 -14.68
N GLU A 36 8.75 11.04 -14.65
CA GLU A 36 9.53 11.44 -15.81
C GLU A 36 10.91 10.77 -15.80
N GLY A 37 11.37 10.38 -16.99
CA GLY A 37 12.70 9.81 -17.20
C GLY A 37 12.86 8.36 -16.70
N PRO A 38 14.09 7.83 -16.76
CA PRO A 38 14.37 6.47 -16.33
C PRO A 38 14.09 6.28 -14.84
N ALA A 39 13.29 5.28 -14.50
CA ALA A 39 12.98 4.93 -13.12
C ALA A 39 13.10 3.43 -12.87
N ARG A 40 13.40 3.09 -11.62
CA ARG A 40 13.28 1.71 -11.12
C ARG A 40 12.17 1.66 -10.10
N ILE A 41 11.23 0.75 -10.30
CA ILE A 41 10.06 0.59 -9.46
C ILE A 41 10.06 -0.83 -8.91
N ARG A 42 9.92 -0.99 -7.59
CA ARG A 42 9.77 -2.30 -6.95
C ARG A 42 8.71 -2.25 -5.87
N VAL A 43 8.08 -3.40 -5.59
CA VAL A 43 7.10 -3.56 -4.52
C VAL A 43 7.73 -4.26 -3.33
N ARG A 44 7.41 -3.81 -2.11
CA ARG A 44 7.76 -4.53 -0.87
C ARG A 44 6.80 -4.19 0.26
N LEU A 45 6.87 -4.95 1.36
CA LEU A 45 6.25 -4.54 2.61
C LEU A 45 6.95 -3.31 3.21
N PRO A 46 6.22 -2.38 3.83
CA PRO A 46 6.80 -1.26 4.56
C PRO A 46 7.43 -1.73 5.87
N THR A 47 8.42 -0.98 6.35
CA THR A 47 8.86 -1.05 7.75
C THR A 47 7.79 -0.47 8.69
N LEU A 48 7.89 -0.75 10.00
CA LEU A 48 6.97 -0.17 10.98
C LEU A 48 6.99 1.37 10.99
N GLN A 49 8.16 1.98 10.76
CA GLN A 49 8.29 3.44 10.70
C GLN A 49 7.64 4.01 9.44
N GLU A 50 7.86 3.39 8.28
CA GLU A 50 7.22 3.79 7.01
C GLU A 50 5.70 3.64 7.08
N ARG A 51 5.20 2.52 7.62
CA ARG A 51 3.76 2.28 7.81
C ARG A 51 3.12 3.39 8.65
N LYS A 52 3.75 3.78 9.77
CA LYS A 52 3.26 4.86 10.63
C LYS A 52 3.31 6.21 9.93
N ARG A 53 4.43 6.54 9.27
CA ARG A 53 4.63 7.82 8.58
C ARG A 53 3.65 8.02 7.44
N LEU A 54 3.40 6.97 6.67
CA LEU A 54 2.51 6.96 5.50
C LEU A 54 1.06 6.60 5.86
N LYS A 55 0.76 6.37 7.15
CA LYS A 55 -0.56 5.97 7.66
C LYS A 55 -1.18 4.77 6.92
N LEU A 56 -0.35 3.79 6.55
CA LEU A 56 -0.76 2.63 5.77
C LEU A 56 -1.46 1.60 6.67
N ALA A 57 -2.44 0.90 6.08
CA ALA A 57 -3.07 -0.24 6.72
C ALA A 57 -2.07 -1.39 6.94
N GLU A 58 -2.44 -2.33 7.81
CA GLU A 58 -1.70 -3.58 7.93
C GLU A 58 -1.71 -4.34 6.59
N GLY A 59 -0.59 -4.98 6.24
CA GLY A 59 -0.48 -5.73 4.99
C GLY A 59 -0.30 -4.89 3.72
N MET A 60 -0.55 -3.59 3.78
CA MET A 60 -0.47 -2.70 2.60
C MET A 60 0.98 -2.56 2.11
N PRO A 61 1.30 -3.02 0.89
CA PRO A 61 2.63 -2.88 0.34
C PRO A 61 2.90 -1.44 -0.10
N VAL A 62 4.19 -1.14 -0.29
CA VAL A 62 4.66 0.14 -0.83
C VAL A 62 5.34 -0.05 -2.18
N LEU A 63 5.11 0.88 -3.08
CA LEU A 63 5.94 1.11 -4.26
C LEU A 63 7.17 1.89 -3.84
N VAL A 64 8.35 1.36 -4.11
CA VAL A 64 9.61 2.07 -4.02
C VAL A 64 9.96 2.54 -5.41
N VAL A 65 9.94 3.86 -5.59
CA VAL A 65 10.28 4.51 -6.86
C VAL A 65 11.65 5.15 -6.71
N GLU A 66 12.59 4.77 -7.57
CA GLU A 66 13.93 5.34 -7.65
C GLU A 66 14.08 6.09 -9.00
N ASN A 67 14.04 7.42 -8.96
CA ASN A 67 14.12 8.31 -10.14
C ASN A 67 14.89 9.61 -9.84
N GLY A 68 16.16 9.49 -9.48
CA GLY A 68 16.99 10.60 -8.96
C GLY A 68 16.77 10.87 -7.47
N GLU A 69 15.59 10.51 -6.94
CA GLU A 69 15.29 10.41 -5.52
C GLU A 69 14.51 9.13 -5.21
N THR A 70 14.44 8.75 -3.93
CA THR A 70 13.64 7.59 -3.49
C THR A 70 12.30 8.08 -2.93
N ARG A 71 11.20 7.70 -3.58
CA ARG A 71 9.84 7.94 -3.10
C ARG A 71 9.19 6.63 -2.69
N LEU A 72 8.39 6.71 -1.63
CA LEU A 72 7.57 5.59 -1.16
C LEU A 72 6.10 5.95 -1.33
N LEU A 73 5.39 5.16 -2.11
CA LEU A 73 3.96 5.33 -2.41
C LEU A 73 3.21 4.10 -1.94
N SER A 74 1.93 4.24 -1.61
CA SER A 74 1.09 3.09 -1.30
C SER A 74 0.81 2.30 -2.57
N ALA A 75 0.96 0.98 -2.55
CA ALA A 75 0.80 0.16 -3.75
C ALA A 75 -0.65 -0.15 -4.12
N TYR A 76 -1.60 0.12 -3.25
CA TYR A 76 -3.00 -0.26 -3.43
C TYR A 76 -3.92 0.89 -3.88
N ASP A 77 -3.41 2.10 -3.94
CA ASP A 77 -4.14 3.32 -4.33
C ASP A 77 -3.27 4.27 -5.15
N THR A 78 -2.16 3.78 -5.72
CA THR A 78 -1.29 4.55 -6.59
C THR A 78 -1.15 3.84 -7.92
N GLU A 79 -1.38 4.59 -9.00
CA GLU A 79 -1.06 4.18 -10.35
C GLU A 79 0.14 4.97 -10.85
N ILE A 80 1.09 4.30 -11.50
CA ILE A 80 2.27 4.96 -12.06
C ILE A 80 2.06 5.17 -13.55
N GLU A 81 2.11 6.42 -13.98
CA GLU A 81 2.11 6.80 -15.39
C GLU A 81 3.54 7.13 -15.83
N ILE A 82 4.02 6.43 -16.86
CA ILE A 82 5.32 6.67 -17.50
C ILE A 82 5.03 7.17 -18.92
N PRO A 83 5.54 8.36 -19.31
CA PRO A 83 5.32 8.92 -20.64
C PRO A 83 6.08 8.17 -21.75
#